data_AF-A0AAU9UF21-F1
#
_entry.id   AF-A0AAU9UF21-F1
#
_cell.length_a   1.000
_cell.length_b   1.000
_cell.length_c   1.000
_cell.angle_alpha   90.00
_cell.angle_beta   90.00
_cell.angle_gamma   90.00
#
_symmetry.space_group_name_H-M   'P 1'
#
loop_
_entity.id
_entity.type
_entity.pdbx_description
1 polymer ?
#
loop_
_entity_poly.entity_id
_entity_poly.type
_entity_poly.pdbx_seq_one_letter_code
_entity_poly.pdbx_strand_id
1 'polypeptide(L)'
;MSRKLTEEETLRLVQLYRQHECLWDIRSEAYKNKQMRMSALKQICEAMDIKGLNIDEIKTKIKIIRSTYYLELNKIEKSTRSGAEKVYVPRVKWFNELNSFIKTVAARRTIPVLRIYDIII
;
A
#
# COMPACT_ATOMS: atom_id res chain seq x y z
N MET A 1 -17.97 12.01 2.10
CA MET A 1 -17.41 11.41 0.87
C MET A 1 -15.90 11.63 0.92
N SER A 2 -15.08 10.59 0.75
CA SER A 2 -13.62 10.73 0.78
C SER A 2 -13.10 11.22 -0.56
N ARG A 3 -12.23 12.23 -0.57
CA ARG A 3 -11.64 12.81 -1.79
C ARG A 3 -10.91 11.72 -2.57
N LYS A 4 -11.07 11.66 -3.91
CA LYS A 4 -10.26 10.78 -4.77
C LYS A 4 -8.90 11.44 -5.04
N LEU A 5 -7.82 10.73 -4.75
CA LEU A 5 -6.47 11.21 -5.08
C LEU A 5 -6.22 11.04 -6.58
N THR A 6 -5.49 11.97 -7.19
CA THR A 6 -4.97 11.81 -8.55
C THR A 6 -3.94 10.69 -8.61
N GLU A 7 -3.51 10.29 -9.81
CA GLU A 7 -2.48 9.26 -9.95
C GLU A 7 -1.14 9.75 -9.35
N GLU A 8 -0.80 11.01 -9.55
CA GLU A 8 0.39 11.68 -9.03
C GLU A 8 0.34 11.81 -7.50
N GLU A 9 -0.80 12.22 -6.94
CA GLU A 9 -1.00 12.27 -5.48
C GLU A 9 -0.92 10.86 -4.86
N THR A 10 -1.45 9.85 -5.55
CA THR A 10 -1.38 8.45 -5.09
C THR A 10 0.06 7.95 -5.13
N LEU A 11 0.83 8.26 -6.18
CA LEU A 11 2.24 7.93 -6.26
C LEU A 11 3.04 8.60 -5.13
N ARG A 12 2.81 9.89 -4.87
CA ARG A 12 3.43 10.63 -3.77
C ARG A 12 3.10 9.99 -2.41
N LEU A 13 1.85 9.61 -2.20
CA LEU A 13 1.44 8.90 -0.97
C LEU A 13 2.21 7.59 -0.80
N VAL A 14 2.39 6.81 -1.87
CA VAL A 14 3.17 5.56 -1.82
C VAL A 14 4.65 5.81 -1.51
N GLN A 15 5.23 6.87 -2.07
CA GLN A 15 6.63 7.25 -1.80
C GLN A 15 6.82 7.66 -0.34
N LEU A 16 5.93 8.48 0.23
CA LEU A 16 5.95 8.82 1.65
C LEU A 16 5.72 7.58 2.52
N TYR A 17 4.76 6.72 2.17
CA TYR A 17 4.49 5.47 2.87
C TYR A 17 5.72 4.55 2.93
N ARG A 18 6.51 4.47 1.85
CA ARG A 18 7.75 3.70 1.80
C ARG A 18 8.75 4.13 2.88
N GLN A 19 8.85 5.42 3.17
CA GLN A 19 9.79 5.98 4.16
C GLN A 19 9.47 5.60 5.61
N HIS A 20 8.25 5.11 5.88
CA HIS A 20 7.79 4.79 7.23
C HIS A 20 7.60 3.27 7.42
N GLU A 21 8.69 2.55 7.64
CA GLU A 21 8.69 1.08 7.85
C GLU A 21 7.72 0.64 8.96
N CYS A 22 7.52 1.47 9.99
CA CYS A 22 6.54 1.21 11.05
C CYS A 22 5.10 1.04 10.54
N LEU A 23 4.78 1.45 9.32
CA LEU A 23 3.45 1.29 8.71
C LEU A 23 3.33 0.06 7.80
N TRP A 24 4.42 -0.61 7.42
CA TRP A 24 4.37 -1.67 6.40
C TRP A 24 5.28 -2.87 6.66
N ASP A 25 6.40 -2.68 7.36
CA ASP A 25 7.34 -3.75 7.64
C ASP A 25 7.04 -4.40 8.99
N ILE A 26 6.34 -5.53 8.95
CA ILE A 26 6.00 -6.33 10.13
C ILE A 26 7.22 -6.89 10.88
N ARG A 27 8.39 -6.92 10.24
CA ARG A 27 9.64 -7.41 10.83
C ARG A 27 10.27 -6.34 11.71
N SER A 28 9.90 -5.07 11.50
CA SER A 28 10.35 -3.95 12.31
C SER A 28 9.59 -3.93 13.64
N GLU A 29 10.29 -3.82 14.76
CA GLU A 29 9.65 -3.65 16.07
C GLU A 29 8.81 -2.36 16.13
N ALA A 30 9.17 -1.35 15.33
CA ALA A 30 8.39 -0.12 15.18
C ALA A 30 6.97 -0.37 14.66
N TYR A 31 6.73 -1.50 13.95
CA TYR A 31 5.42 -1.87 13.46
C TYR A 31 4.39 -2.10 14.57
N LYS A 32 4.83 -2.69 15.68
CA LYS A 32 3.96 -2.96 16.83
C LYS A 32 3.71 -1.69 17.64
N ASN A 33 4.57 -0.67 17.50
CA ASN A 33 4.46 0.57 18.24
C ASN A 33 3.35 1.47 17.68
N LYS A 34 2.22 1.55 18.41
CA LYS A 34 1.06 2.38 18.03
C LYS A 34 1.41 3.87 17.92
N GLN A 35 2.28 4.38 18.80
CA GLN A 35 2.66 5.79 18.80
C GLN A 35 3.50 6.15 17.57
N MET A 36 4.44 5.28 17.19
CA MET A 36 5.24 5.47 15.98
C MET A 36 4.37 5.44 14.72
N ARG A 37 3.42 4.50 14.64
CA ARG A 37 2.46 4.45 13.52
C ARG A 37 1.62 5.71 13.43
N MET A 38 1.08 6.19 14.55
CA MET A 38 0.30 7.44 14.56
C MET A 38 1.14 8.65 14.14
N SER A 39 2.38 8.74 14.64
CA SER A 39 3.30 9.82 14.25
C SER A 39 3.62 9.79 12.76
N ALA A 40 3.92 8.62 12.20
CA ALA A 40 4.18 8.47 10.78
C ALA A 40 2.97 8.86 9.92
N LEU A 41 1.76 8.46 10.29
CA LEU A 41 0.55 8.87 9.57
C LEU A 41 0.32 10.39 9.61
N LYS A 42 0.62 11.02 10.76
CA LYS A 42 0.57 12.48 10.88
C LYS A 42 1.59 13.15 9.96
N GLN A 43 2.83 12.66 9.94
CA GLN A 43 3.88 13.15 9.04
C GLN A 43 3.49 13.01 7.56
N ILE A 44 2.92 11.87 7.16
CA ILE A 44 2.41 11.68 5.79
C ILE A 44 1.29 12.69 5.51
N CYS A 45 0.34 12.87 6.43
CA CYS A 45 -0.79 13.79 6.26
C CYS A 45 -0.31 15.24 6.05
N GLU A 46 0.66 15.69 6.86
CA GLU A 46 1.28 17.00 6.75
C GLU A 46 2.08 17.14 5.44
N ALA A 47 2.88 16.12 5.08
CA ALA A 47 3.71 16.15 3.87
C ALA A 47 2.91 16.06 2.55
N MET A 48 1.70 15.53 2.60
CA MET A 48 0.77 15.55 1.45
C MET A 48 0.23 16.96 1.20
N ASP A 49 0.03 17.76 2.25
CA ASP A 49 -0.43 19.16 2.18
C ASP A 49 -1.67 19.36 1.28
N ILE A 50 -2.66 18.47 1.41
CA ILE A 50 -3.91 18.51 0.63
C ILE A 50 -5.05 18.99 1.53
N LYS A 51 -5.73 20.06 1.11
CA LYS A 51 -6.90 20.57 1.81
C LYS A 51 -7.99 19.50 1.96
N GLY A 52 -8.41 19.26 3.21
CA GLY A 52 -9.44 18.29 3.56
C GLY A 52 -8.92 16.86 3.78
N LEU A 53 -7.64 16.59 3.48
CA LEU A 53 -7.00 15.32 3.77
C LEU A 53 -6.65 15.25 5.25
N ASN A 54 -7.14 14.21 5.92
CA ASN A 54 -6.85 13.96 7.34
C ASN A 54 -6.25 12.56 7.53
N ILE A 55 -5.82 12.27 8.77
CA ILE A 55 -5.20 10.98 9.10
C ILE A 55 -6.08 9.80 8.72
N ASP A 56 -7.38 9.83 9.02
CA ASP A 56 -8.30 8.73 8.71
C ASP A 56 -8.48 8.52 7.20
N GLU A 57 -8.44 9.60 6.41
CA GLU A 57 -8.38 9.50 4.96
C GLU A 57 -7.07 8.85 4.51
N ILE A 58 -5.92 9.24 5.05
CA ILE A 58 -4.63 8.59 4.77
C ILE A 58 -4.70 7.09 5.07
N LYS A 59 -5.24 6.71 6.23
CA LYS A 59 -5.46 5.29 6.58
C LYS A 59 -6.28 4.59 5.51
N THR A 60 -7.42 5.18 5.15
CA THR A 60 -8.34 4.63 4.16
C THR A 60 -7.66 4.48 2.79
N LYS A 61 -6.86 5.47 2.37
CA LYS A 61 -6.12 5.41 1.10
C LYS A 61 -5.04 4.34 1.10
N ILE A 62 -4.25 4.23 2.17
CA ILE A 62 -3.26 3.14 2.30
C ILE A 62 -3.96 1.78 2.22
N LYS A 63 -5.11 1.60 2.90
CA LYS A 63 -5.90 0.37 2.81
C LYS A 63 -6.32 0.06 1.36
N ILE A 64 -6.89 1.03 0.66
CA ILE A 64 -7.32 0.89 -0.75
C ILE A 64 -6.13 0.56 -1.67
N ILE A 65 -4.99 1.24 -1.52
CA ILE A 65 -3.77 0.98 -2.28
C ILE A 65 -3.32 -0.46 -2.09
N ARG A 66 -3.26 -0.94 -0.84
CA ARG A 66 -2.88 -2.33 -0.53
C ARG A 66 -3.87 -3.32 -1.13
N SER A 67 -5.18 -3.13 -0.94
CA SER A 67 -6.19 -4.00 -1.55
C SER A 67 -6.03 -4.06 -3.07
N THR A 68 -5.82 -2.91 -3.71
CA THR A 68 -5.65 -2.82 -5.16
C THR A 68 -4.38 -3.54 -5.61
N TYR A 69 -3.26 -3.37 -4.89
CA TYR A 69 -2.01 -4.07 -5.17
C TYR A 69 -2.17 -5.59 -5.21
N TYR A 70 -2.89 -6.18 -4.26
CA TYR A 70 -3.13 -7.63 -4.26
C TYR A 70 -4.07 -8.08 -5.38
N LEU A 71 -5.04 -7.24 -5.77
CA LEU A 71 -5.85 -7.51 -6.97
C LEU A 71 -4.99 -7.51 -8.23
N GLU A 72 -4.07 -6.56 -8.35
CA GLU A 72 -3.11 -6.49 -9.46
C GLU A 72 -2.17 -7.71 -9.46
N LEU A 73 -1.63 -8.13 -8.31
CA LEU A 73 -0.86 -9.37 -8.18
C LEU A 73 -1.64 -10.61 -8.63
N ASN A 74 -2.90 -10.73 -8.21
CA ASN A 74 -3.76 -11.85 -8.62
C ASN A 74 -3.99 -11.87 -10.14
N LYS A 75 -4.07 -10.71 -10.81
CA LYS A 75 -4.17 -10.64 -12.27
C LYS A 75 -2.88 -11.10 -12.94
N ILE A 76 -1.72 -10.69 -12.42
CA ILE A 76 -0.40 -11.15 -12.90
C ILE A 76 -0.30 -12.68 -12.77
N GLU A 77 -0.60 -13.22 -11.59
CA GLU A 77 -0.53 -14.66 -11.32
C GLU A 77 -1.46 -15.45 -12.26
N LYS A 78 -2.72 -15.01 -12.40
CA LYS A 78 -3.69 -15.66 -13.29
C LYS A 78 -3.20 -15.67 -14.75
N SER A 79 -2.68 -14.55 -15.24
CA SER A 79 -2.16 -14.46 -16.61
C SER A 79 -0.93 -15.35 -16.84
N THR A 80 -0.10 -15.51 -15.81
CA THR A 80 1.10 -16.37 -15.86
C THR A 80 0.70 -17.84 -15.87
N ARG A 81 -0.27 -18.23 -15.03
CA ARG A 81 -0.72 -19.63 -14.92
C ARG A 81 -1.56 -20.10 -16.10
N SER A 82 -2.29 -19.21 -16.76
CA SER A 82 -3.08 -19.55 -17.95
C SER A 82 -2.25 -19.79 -19.20
N GLY A 83 -0.91 -19.69 -19.13
CA GLY A 83 -0.04 -19.83 -20.30
C GLY A 83 -0.32 -18.78 -21.38
N ALA A 84 -0.86 -17.61 -20.98
CA ALA A 84 -1.17 -16.57 -21.93
C ALA A 84 0.11 -16.08 -22.61
N GLU A 85 0.06 -15.84 -23.91
CA GLU A 85 1.21 -15.35 -24.70
C GLU A 85 1.77 -14.02 -24.17
N LYS A 86 0.93 -13.23 -23.48
CA LYS A 86 1.32 -11.99 -22.81
C LYS A 86 0.89 -12.01 -21.34
N VAL A 87 1.87 -11.89 -20.45
CA VAL A 87 1.66 -11.69 -19.01
C VAL A 87 1.04 -10.30 -18.78
N TYR A 88 0.05 -10.23 -17.89
CA TYR A 88 -0.60 -8.99 -17.51
C TYR A 88 0.39 -8.02 -16.85
N VAL A 89 0.37 -6.76 -17.27
CA VAL A 89 1.17 -5.68 -16.68
C VAL A 89 0.22 -4.66 -16.03
N PRO A 90 0.35 -4.39 -14.72
CA PRO A 90 -0.42 -3.35 -14.04
C PRO A 90 -0.22 -1.98 -14.69
N ARG A 91 -1.33 -1.25 -14.87
CA ARG A 91 -1.31 0.08 -15.53
C ARG A 91 -1.16 1.25 -14.56
N VAL A 92 -1.30 1.00 -13.25
CA VAL A 92 -1.25 2.07 -12.24
C VAL A 92 0.19 2.42 -11.91
N LYS A 93 0.58 3.70 -12.06
CA LYS A 93 1.98 4.15 -11.93
C LYS A 93 2.61 3.81 -10.58
N TRP A 94 1.83 3.85 -9.50
CA TRP A 94 2.30 3.59 -8.14
C TRP A 94 2.58 2.10 -7.87
N PHE A 95 2.16 1.17 -8.73
CA PHE A 95 2.31 -0.27 -8.51
C PHE A 95 3.78 -0.65 -8.32
N ASN A 96 4.65 -0.21 -9.24
CA ASN A 96 6.07 -0.56 -9.21
C ASN A 96 6.75 -0.02 -7.95
N GLU A 97 6.41 1.20 -7.54
CA GLU A 97 6.93 1.81 -6.32
C GLU A 97 6.54 0.99 -5.09
N LEU A 98 5.25 0.67 -4.93
CA LEU A 98 4.76 -0.15 -3.81
C LEU A 98 5.38 -1.56 -3.82
N ASN A 99 5.43 -2.17 -5.00
CA ASN A 99 5.99 -3.50 -5.19
C ASN A 99 7.46 -3.57 -4.79
N SER A 100 8.23 -2.48 -4.97
CA SER A 100 9.67 -2.45 -4.69
C SER A 100 10.02 -2.84 -3.25
N PHE A 101 9.17 -2.49 -2.29
CA PHE A 101 9.41 -2.73 -0.86
C PHE A 101 8.43 -3.76 -0.25
N ILE A 102 7.15 -3.77 -0.66
CA ILE A 102 6.17 -4.70 -0.11
C ILE A 102 6.49 -6.16 -0.46
N LYS A 103 7.02 -6.45 -1.66
CA LYS A 103 7.34 -7.82 -2.08
C LYS A 103 8.33 -8.51 -1.13
N THR A 104 9.25 -7.73 -0.54
CA THR A 104 10.28 -8.23 0.37
C THR A 104 9.69 -8.79 1.67
N VAL A 105 8.53 -8.27 2.06
CA VAL A 105 7.77 -8.69 3.25
C VAL A 105 6.71 -9.73 2.90
N ALA A 106 6.13 -9.65 1.69
CA ALA A 106 5.07 -10.54 1.22
C ALA A 106 5.53 -11.97 0.89
N ALA A 107 6.78 -12.16 0.41
CA ALA A 107 7.28 -13.47 -0.02
C ALA A 107 7.30 -14.56 1.08
N ARG A 108 7.24 -14.20 2.36
CA ARG A 108 7.16 -15.14 3.49
C ARG A 108 5.75 -15.36 4.03
N ARG A 109 4.77 -14.67 3.44
CA ARG A 109 3.38 -14.69 3.86
C ARG A 109 2.61 -15.56 2.86
N THR A 110 2.41 -16.83 3.19
CA THR A 110 1.21 -17.56 2.76
C THR A 110 0.02 -16.93 3.47
N ILE A 111 -0.34 -15.71 3.09
CA ILE A 111 -1.52 -15.02 3.59
C ILE A 111 -2.67 -15.40 2.68
N PRO A 112 -3.71 -16.09 3.19
CA PRO A 112 -4.98 -16.19 2.49
C PRO A 112 -5.44 -14.78 2.14
N VAL A 113 -5.87 -14.55 0.90
CA VAL A 113 -6.35 -13.26 0.36
C VAL A 113 -7.34 -12.53 1.30
N LEU A 114 -7.98 -13.28 2.20
CA LEU A 114 -8.94 -12.81 3.18
C LEU A 114 -8.33 -12.09 4.42
N ARG A 115 -7.05 -12.27 4.76
CA ARG A 115 -6.41 -11.57 5.90
C ARG A 115 -5.70 -10.26 5.55
N ILE A 116 -5.76 -9.85 4.28
CA ILE A 116 -5.21 -8.55 3.82
C ILE A 116 -5.96 -7.37 4.49
N TYR A 117 -7.21 -7.61 4.91
CA TYR A 117 -8.10 -6.61 5.49
C TYR A 117 -7.85 -6.34 6.99
N ASP A 118 -7.15 -7.23 7.69
CA ASP A 118 -7.14 -7.25 9.16
C ASP A 118 -5.87 -6.68 9.80
N ILE A 119 -4.90 -6.20 9.01
CA ILE A 119 -3.69 -5.61 9.59
C ILE A 119 -3.82 -4.09 9.65
N ILE A 120 -4.67 -3.71 10.61
CA ILE A 120 -4.73 -2.48 11.41
C ILE A 120 -3.81 -1.34 10.94
N ILE A 121 -4.45 -0.29 10.44
CA ILE A 121 -3.99 1.09 10.68
C ILE A 121 -4.74 1.64 11.89
#